data_AF-A0A9Q3JD77-F1
#
_entry.id   AF-A0A9Q3JD77-F1
#
_cell.length_a   1.000
_cell.length_b   1.000
_cell.length_c   1.000
_cell.angle_alpha   90.00
_cell.angle_beta   90.00
_cell.angle_gamma   90.00
#
_symmetry.space_group_name_H-M   'P 1'
#
loop_
_entity.id
_entity.type
_entity.pdbx_description
1 polymer ?
#
loop_
_entity_poly.entity_id
_entity_poly.type
_entity_poly.pdbx_seq_one_letter_code
_entity_poly.pdbx_strand_id
1 'polypeptide(L)'
;MNYGLLQHTEEPKHPWETINMDWVTGLVPGGKENFNACLIIVDRFSKSERCLPCHKEGTAMDTTLLFWNNIIFTCVVPKIIISDRDPKFTSEFWTNLYEILGTKLAFSTTYHPQTDGLAERMMQKMEDIIRRFCAYGMEYKDHEGYTHDWVTLLPAV
;
A
#
# COMPACT_ATOMS: atom_id res chain seq x y z
N MET A 1 12.56 -23.27 -21.83
CA MET A 1 12.12 -22.13 -20.99
C MET A 1 12.44 -22.50 -19.54
N ASN A 2 13.47 -21.88 -18.96
CA ASN A 2 13.76 -22.05 -17.53
C ASN A 2 12.73 -21.23 -16.76
N TYR A 3 11.77 -21.90 -16.12
CA TYR A 3 10.90 -21.29 -15.13
C TYR A 3 11.80 -20.80 -13.98
N GLY A 4 11.85 -19.48 -13.78
CA GLY A 4 12.66 -18.86 -12.73
C GLY A 4 12.29 -19.39 -11.34
N LEU A 5 13.31 -19.64 -10.53
CA LEU A 5 13.20 -20.19 -9.17
C LEU A 5 12.17 -19.42 -8.32
N LEU A 6 11.34 -20.21 -7.62
CA LEU A 6 10.37 -19.77 -6.61
C LEU A 6 11.10 -18.95 -5.54
N GLN A 7 10.81 -17.65 -5.42
CA GLN A 7 11.21 -16.88 -4.23
C GLN A 7 10.22 -17.15 -3.11
N HIS A 8 10.49 -18.20 -2.33
CA HIS A 8 9.85 -18.41 -1.04
C HIS A 8 10.16 -17.19 -0.16
N THR A 9 9.15 -16.37 0.14
CA THR A 9 9.31 -15.33 1.16
C THR A 9 9.03 -16.00 2.50
N GLU A 10 10.01 -15.99 3.42
CA GLU A 10 9.82 -16.56 4.76
C GLU A 10 8.63 -15.90 5.46
N GLU A 11 7.89 -16.68 6.25
CA GLU A 11 6.81 -16.14 7.07
C GLU A 11 7.40 -15.15 8.09
N PRO A 12 6.86 -13.92 8.19
CA PRO A 12 7.38 -12.94 9.15
C PRO A 12 7.21 -13.45 10.59
N LYS A 13 8.14 -13.09 11.46
CA LYS A 13 8.13 -13.51 12.88
C LYS A 13 7.57 -12.42 13.78
N HIS A 14 7.56 -11.18 13.31
CA HIS A 14 7.12 -10.01 14.04
C HIS A 14 6.19 -9.13 13.19
N PRO A 15 5.26 -8.37 13.84
CA PRO A 15 4.47 -7.35 13.17
C PRO A 15 5.35 -6.38 12.38
N TRP A 16 4.90 -6.00 11.18
CA TRP A 16 5.53 -5.02 10.29
C TRP A 16 6.92 -5.41 9.75
N GLU A 17 7.35 -6.66 9.96
CA GLU A 17 8.64 -7.14 9.44
C GLU A 17 8.61 -7.33 7.92
N THR A 18 7.48 -7.83 7.39
CA THR A 18 7.23 -7.99 5.96
C THR A 18 5.89 -7.37 5.63
N ILE A 19 5.88 -6.41 4.71
CA ILE A 19 4.67 -5.70 4.28
C ILE A 19 4.42 -5.89 2.79
N ASN A 20 3.15 -5.90 2.40
CA ASN A 20 2.72 -5.79 1.03
C ASN A 20 2.24 -4.36 0.76
N MET A 21 2.57 -3.80 -0.40
CA MET A 21 2.20 -2.45 -0.79
C MET A 21 1.64 -2.43 -2.21
N ASP A 22 0.57 -1.67 -2.43
CA ASP A 22 -0.01 -1.48 -3.76
C ASP A 22 -0.72 -0.14 -3.91
N TRP A 23 -0.78 0.38 -5.13
CA TRP A 23 -1.43 1.63 -5.49
C TRP A 23 -2.81 1.41 -6.08
N VAL A 24 -3.83 1.96 -5.41
CA VAL A 24 -5.14 2.14 -6.03
C VAL A 24 -5.19 3.53 -6.65
N THR A 25 -5.18 3.59 -7.98
CA THR A 25 -5.23 4.86 -8.73
C THR A 25 -6.53 4.99 -9.53
N GLY A 26 -6.79 6.21 -10.02
CA GLY A 26 -7.99 6.52 -10.80
C GLY A 26 -9.23 6.68 -9.93
N LEU A 27 -9.05 7.06 -8.66
CA LEU A 27 -10.14 7.36 -7.75
C LEU A 27 -10.71 8.74 -8.06
N VAL A 28 -11.99 8.94 -7.75
CA VAL A 28 -12.57 10.29 -7.77
C VAL A 28 -11.85 11.16 -6.73
N PRO A 29 -11.64 12.47 -7.01
CA PRO A 29 -11.05 13.37 -6.04
C PRO A 29 -11.80 13.36 -4.71
N GLY A 30 -11.10 13.08 -3.61
CA GLY A 30 -11.63 13.08 -2.25
C GLY A 30 -10.80 13.96 -1.31
N GLY A 31 -11.37 14.37 -0.19
CA GLY A 31 -10.71 15.20 0.79
C GLY A 31 -10.62 16.67 0.38
N LYS A 32 -10.25 17.52 1.35
CA LYS A 32 -9.89 18.93 1.10
C LYS A 32 -8.72 19.06 0.10
N GLU A 33 -7.84 18.06 0.08
CA GLU A 33 -6.65 18.02 -0.78
C GLU A 33 -6.92 17.43 -2.18
N ASN A 34 -8.14 16.94 -2.47
CA ASN A 34 -8.48 16.32 -3.77
C ASN A 34 -7.60 15.09 -4.15
N PHE A 35 -7.36 14.21 -3.18
CA PHE A 35 -6.64 12.95 -3.40
C PHE A 35 -7.35 12.08 -4.44
N ASN A 36 -6.59 11.51 -5.37
CA ASN A 36 -7.10 10.72 -6.50
C ASN A 36 -6.48 9.31 -6.57
N ALA A 37 -5.70 8.95 -5.54
CA ALA A 37 -5.09 7.63 -5.37
C ALA A 37 -4.94 7.30 -3.87
N CYS A 38 -4.70 6.03 -3.58
CA CYS A 38 -4.45 5.53 -2.23
C CYS A 38 -3.33 4.50 -2.25
N LEU A 39 -2.36 4.60 -1.32
CA LEU A 39 -1.39 3.55 -1.03
C LEU A 39 -2.02 2.58 -0.03
N ILE A 40 -2.16 1.32 -0.39
CA ILE A 40 -2.55 0.28 0.55
C ILE A 40 -1.28 -0.41 1.04
N ILE A 41 -1.18 -0.59 2.35
CA ILE A 41 -0.09 -1.29 3.01
C ILE A 41 -0.69 -2.35 3.92
N VAL A 42 -0.26 -3.61 3.79
CA VAL A 42 -0.75 -4.71 4.62
C VAL A 42 0.43 -5.39 5.29
N ASP A 43 0.41 -5.47 6.62
CA ASP A 43 1.36 -6.28 7.38
C ASP A 43 1.06 -7.77 7.19
N ARG A 44 2.05 -8.54 6.74
CA ARG A 44 1.87 -9.98 6.54
C ARG A 44 1.78 -10.75 7.85
N PHE A 45 2.27 -10.23 8.97
CA PHE A 45 2.17 -10.93 10.25
C PHE A 45 0.78 -10.75 10.89
N SER A 46 0.43 -9.52 11.23
CA SER A 46 -0.82 -9.20 11.95
C SER A 46 -2.05 -9.10 11.06
N LYS A 47 -1.86 -8.99 9.73
CA LYS A 47 -2.89 -8.65 8.75
C LYS A 47 -3.49 -7.25 8.94
N SER A 48 -2.84 -6.39 9.73
CA SER A 48 -3.24 -4.99 9.87
C SER A 48 -2.96 -4.22 8.58
N GLU A 49 -3.92 -3.42 8.16
CA GLU A 49 -3.86 -2.57 6.98
C GLU A 49 -3.64 -1.10 7.33
N ARG A 50 -3.02 -0.37 6.40
CA ARG A 50 -3.01 1.11 6.36
C ARG A 50 -3.36 1.56 4.96
N CYS A 51 -4.29 2.50 4.85
CA CYS A 51 -4.68 3.13 3.60
C CYS A 51 -4.28 4.60 3.66
N LEU A 52 -3.31 5.00 2.83
CA LEU A 52 -2.76 6.35 2.85
C LEU A 52 -3.22 7.09 1.58
N PRO A 53 -4.09 8.10 1.70
CA PRO A 53 -4.57 8.87 0.56
C PRO A 53 -3.42 9.69 -0.04
N CYS A 54 -3.39 9.81 -1.36
CA CYS A 54 -2.33 10.52 -2.07
C CYS A 54 -2.77 10.98 -3.47
N HIS A 55 -1.81 11.57 -4.20
CA HIS A 55 -1.96 11.87 -5.61
C HIS A 55 -1.25 10.82 -6.47
N LYS A 56 -1.91 10.35 -7.52
CA LYS A 56 -1.34 9.49 -8.55
C LYS A 56 -0.08 10.12 -9.16
N GLU A 57 -0.11 11.43 -9.34
CA GLU A 57 0.95 12.28 -9.88
C GLU A 57 2.08 12.53 -8.88
N GLY A 58 1.96 12.02 -7.65
CA GLY A 58 2.98 12.13 -6.61
C GLY A 58 4.31 11.54 -7.08
N THR A 59 5.39 12.24 -6.74
CA THR A 59 6.75 11.81 -7.06
C THR A 59 7.20 10.65 -6.17
N ALA A 60 8.35 10.07 -6.50
CA ALA A 60 9.02 9.11 -5.60
C ALA A 60 9.32 9.74 -4.23
N MET A 61 9.65 11.04 -4.19
CA MET A 61 9.91 11.76 -2.93
C MET A 61 8.63 11.91 -2.09
N ASP A 62 7.52 12.29 -2.72
CA ASP A 62 6.22 12.39 -2.03
C ASP A 62 5.80 11.04 -1.46
N THR A 63 6.02 9.98 -2.23
CA THR A 63 5.78 8.60 -1.78
C THR A 63 6.66 8.27 -0.58
N THR A 64 7.93 8.65 -0.59
CA THR A 64 8.87 8.40 0.52
C THR A 64 8.42 9.11 1.77
N LEU A 65 8.07 10.38 1.66
CA LEU A 65 7.59 11.17 2.79
C LEU A 65 6.28 10.59 3.35
N LEU A 66 5.36 10.19 2.48
CA LEU A 66 4.11 9.54 2.87
C LEU A 66 4.39 8.26 3.66
N PHE A 67 5.25 7.38 3.14
CA PHE A 67 5.60 6.13 3.83
C PHE A 67 6.35 6.38 5.13
N TRP A 68 7.33 7.29 5.13
CA TRP A 68 8.15 7.59 6.29
C TRP A 68 7.31 8.11 7.46
N ASN A 69 6.42 9.08 7.18
CA ASN A 69 5.57 9.70 8.18
C ASN A 69 4.53 8.73 8.78
N ASN A 70 4.04 7.79 7.99
CA ASN A 70 2.91 6.95 8.38
C ASN A 70 3.28 5.52 8.77
N ILE A 71 4.49 5.05 8.45
CA ILE A 71 4.95 3.69 8.72
C ILE A 71 6.22 3.68 9.57
N ILE A 72 7.28 4.36 9.10
CA ILE A 72 8.57 4.32 9.79
C ILE A 72 8.48 4.97 11.18
N PHE A 73 7.78 6.11 11.29
CA PHE A 73 7.63 6.80 12.57
C PHE A 73 6.62 6.15 13.54
N THR A 74 5.64 5.41 13.04
CA THR A 74 4.53 4.87 13.84
C THR A 74 4.68 3.38 14.18
N CYS A 75 5.46 2.65 13.39
CA CYS A 75 5.70 1.21 13.52
C CYS A 75 7.20 0.93 13.70
N VAL A 76 7.78 0.15 12.79
CA VAL A 76 9.20 -0.18 12.71
C VAL A 76 9.63 -0.16 11.24
N VAL A 77 10.93 -0.05 10.99
CA VAL A 77 11.48 -0.19 9.63
C VAL A 77 11.25 -1.63 9.16
N PRO A 78 10.48 -1.86 8.07
CA PRO A 78 10.25 -3.21 7.58
C PRO A 78 11.55 -3.79 7.00
N LYS A 79 11.71 -5.11 7.13
CA LYS A 79 12.85 -5.81 6.52
C LYS A 79 12.58 -6.14 5.06
N ILE A 80 11.32 -6.40 4.71
CA ILE A 80 10.91 -6.76 3.35
C ILE A 80 9.68 -5.96 2.96
N ILE A 81 9.75 -5.30 1.81
CA ILE A 81 8.60 -4.68 1.17
C ILE A 81 8.30 -5.45 -0.11
N ILE A 82 7.07 -5.97 -0.22
CA ILE A 82 6.57 -6.62 -1.41
C ILE A 82 5.67 -5.64 -2.15
N SER A 83 6.04 -5.21 -3.35
CA SER A 83 5.24 -4.29 -4.17
C SER A 83 5.17 -4.75 -5.63
N ASP A 84 4.29 -4.15 -6.41
CA ASP A 84 4.36 -4.27 -7.87
C ASP A 84 5.57 -3.50 -8.44
N ARG A 85 5.72 -3.50 -9.77
CA ARG A 85 6.80 -2.78 -10.46
C ARG A 85 6.39 -1.36 -10.86
N ASP A 86 5.55 -0.68 -10.08
CA ASP A 86 5.24 0.73 -10.32
C ASP A 86 6.55 1.56 -10.33
N PRO A 87 6.75 2.46 -11.32
CA PRO A 87 7.94 3.30 -11.43
C PRO A 87 8.32 4.07 -10.18
N LYS A 88 7.35 4.39 -9.31
CA LYS A 88 7.61 5.06 -8.02
C LYS A 88 8.44 4.16 -7.09
N PHE A 89 8.14 2.87 -7.05
CA PHE A 89 8.86 1.87 -6.24
C PHE A 89 10.16 1.39 -6.87
N THR A 90 10.29 1.48 -8.20
CA THR A 90 11.53 1.13 -8.91
C THR A 90 12.44 2.34 -9.16
N SER A 91 12.08 3.53 -8.67
CA SER A 91 12.92 4.72 -8.84
C SER A 91 14.25 4.55 -8.10
N GLU A 92 15.31 5.16 -8.65
CA GLU A 92 16.65 5.10 -8.05
C GLU A 92 16.65 5.68 -6.64
N PHE A 93 15.93 6.79 -6.42
CA PHE A 93 15.78 7.40 -5.11
C PHE A 93 15.15 6.45 -4.08
N TRP A 94 14.03 5.81 -4.43
CA TRP A 94 13.35 4.86 -3.55
C TRP A 94 14.24 3.65 -3.26
N THR A 95 14.84 3.08 -4.31
CA THR A 95 15.70 1.90 -4.19
C THR A 95 16.91 2.17 -3.28
N ASN A 96 17.61 3.29 -3.48
CA ASN A 96 18.78 3.67 -2.68
C ASN A 96 18.39 3.97 -1.22
N LEU A 97 17.24 4.60 -0.99
CA LEU A 97 16.76 4.87 0.38
C LEU A 97 16.58 3.58 1.17
N TYR A 98 15.90 2.58 0.59
CA TYR A 98 15.65 1.33 1.31
C TYR A 98 16.89 0.46 1.44
N GLU A 99 17.83 0.54 0.51
CA GLU A 99 19.15 -0.07 0.69
C GLU A 99 19.87 0.50 1.93
N ILE A 100 19.84 1.83 2.13
CA ILE A 100 20.40 2.48 3.31
C ILE A 100 19.69 2.03 4.61
N LEU A 101 18.37 1.85 4.55
CA LEU A 101 17.56 1.38 5.69
C LEU A 101 17.73 -0.13 5.97
N GLY A 102 18.45 -0.87 5.13
CA GLY A 102 18.57 -2.33 5.24
C GLY A 102 17.29 -3.07 4.89
N THR A 103 16.38 -2.45 4.15
CA THR A 103 15.11 -3.02 3.70
C THR A 103 15.27 -3.62 2.31
N LYS A 104 14.83 -4.87 2.15
CA LYS A 104 14.80 -5.56 0.87
C LYS A 104 13.49 -5.26 0.12
N LEU A 105 13.61 -4.70 -1.08
CA LEU A 105 12.49 -4.58 -2.01
C LEU A 105 12.32 -5.89 -2.80
N ALA A 106 11.12 -6.47 -2.76
CA ALA A 106 10.74 -7.66 -3.50
C ALA A 106 9.58 -7.32 -4.44
N PHE A 107 9.82 -7.38 -5.74
CA PHE A 107 8.76 -7.07 -6.71
C PHE A 107 7.92 -8.31 -7.00
N SER A 108 6.60 -8.22 -6.84
CA SER A 108 5.68 -9.28 -7.23
C SER A 108 5.80 -9.51 -8.74
N THR A 109 6.14 -10.73 -9.14
CA THR A 109 5.92 -11.19 -10.51
C THR A 109 4.44 -11.48 -10.68
N THR A 110 3.93 -11.36 -11.90
CA THR A 110 2.54 -11.67 -12.25
C THR A 110 2.15 -13.03 -11.67
N TYR A 111 1.34 -12.99 -10.62
CA TYR A 111 0.57 -14.05 -9.98
C TYR A 111 1.22 -15.44 -9.92
N HIS A 112 1.88 -15.78 -8.81
CA HIS A 112 2.06 -17.18 -8.36
C HIS A 112 1.85 -17.26 -6.84
N PRO A 113 0.64 -17.62 -6.38
CA PRO A 113 0.34 -17.68 -4.95
C PRO A 113 0.98 -18.94 -4.38
N GLN A 114 2.05 -18.82 -3.62
CA GLN A 114 2.45 -19.88 -2.72
C GLN A 114 2.80 -19.31 -1.34
N THR A 115 2.20 -19.94 -0.33
CA THR A 115 2.41 -19.86 1.12
C THR A 115 1.70 -18.78 1.96
N ASP A 116 1.37 -17.57 1.48
CA ASP A 116 0.54 -16.63 2.29
C ASP A 116 -0.47 -15.84 1.43
N GLY A 117 -1.43 -16.60 0.88
CA GLY A 117 -2.56 -16.05 0.15
C GLY A 117 -3.54 -15.26 1.02
N LEU A 118 -3.35 -15.17 2.34
CA LEU A 118 -4.21 -14.34 3.20
C LEU A 118 -3.88 -12.86 3.05
N ALA A 119 -2.60 -12.48 3.08
CA ALA A 119 -2.20 -11.09 2.84
C ALA A 119 -2.55 -10.65 1.41
N GLU A 120 -2.38 -11.54 0.42
CA GLU A 120 -2.79 -11.28 -0.96
C GLU A 120 -4.30 -11.10 -1.10
N ARG A 121 -5.11 -11.98 -0.47
CA ARG A 121 -6.58 -11.82 -0.44
C ARG A 121 -7.00 -10.56 0.31
N MET A 122 -6.28 -10.17 1.35
CA MET A 122 -6.55 -8.92 2.08
C MET A 122 -6.28 -7.72 1.17
N MET A 123 -5.13 -7.69 0.48
CA MET A 123 -4.80 -6.63 -0.47
C MET A 123 -5.88 -6.50 -1.56
N GLN A 124 -6.28 -7.60 -2.19
CA GLN A 124 -7.34 -7.60 -3.21
C GLN A 124 -8.68 -7.12 -2.67
N LYS A 125 -9.06 -7.56 -1.45
CA LYS A 125 -10.29 -7.08 -0.81
C LYS A 125 -10.24 -5.59 -0.54
N MET A 126 -9.10 -5.08 -0.06
CA MET A 126 -8.93 -3.65 0.22
C MET A 126 -8.98 -2.81 -1.06
N GLU A 127 -8.35 -3.27 -2.15
CA GLU A 127 -8.46 -2.62 -3.45
C GLU A 127 -9.91 -2.59 -3.95
N ASP A 128 -10.60 -3.73 -3.91
CA ASP A 128 -12.01 -3.83 -4.31
C ASP A 128 -12.91 -2.91 -3.49
N ILE A 129 -12.69 -2.86 -2.17
CA ILE A 129 -13.39 -1.97 -1.24
C ILE A 129 -13.15 -0.53 -1.67
N ILE A 130 -11.89 -0.07 -1.75
CA ILE A 130 -11.58 1.33 -2.09
C ILE A 130 -12.17 1.69 -3.46
N ARG A 131 -12.01 0.84 -4.47
CA ARG A 131 -12.57 1.10 -5.81
C ARG A 131 -14.09 1.20 -5.78
N ARG A 132 -14.79 0.30 -5.09
CA ARG A 132 -16.26 0.36 -5.00
C ARG A 132 -16.72 1.58 -4.22
N PHE A 133 -16.12 1.87 -3.06
CA PHE A 133 -16.49 3.03 -2.26
C PHE A 133 -16.26 4.34 -3.01
N CYS A 134 -15.15 4.46 -3.74
CA CYS A 134 -14.82 5.68 -4.49
C CYS A 134 -15.57 5.80 -5.83
N ALA A 135 -15.79 4.71 -6.57
CA ALA A 135 -16.38 4.76 -7.91
C ALA A 135 -17.87 5.10 -7.92
N TYR A 136 -18.59 4.76 -6.86
CA TYR A 136 -20.05 4.93 -6.84
C TYR A 136 -20.51 6.33 -6.44
N GLY A 137 -19.60 7.27 -6.13
CA GLY A 137 -20.00 8.58 -5.60
C GLY A 137 -21.00 8.42 -4.45
N MET A 138 -20.80 7.39 -3.62
CA MET A 138 -21.75 7.10 -2.57
C MET A 138 -21.68 8.23 -1.56
N GLU A 139 -22.83 8.80 -1.23
CA GLU A 139 -22.95 9.67 -0.08
C GLU A 139 -22.94 8.82 1.19
N TYR A 140 -22.03 9.12 2.11
CA TYR A 140 -21.98 8.51 3.43
C TYR A 140 -22.13 9.56 4.49
N LYS A 141 -22.80 9.17 5.57
CA LYS A 141 -23.08 10.06 6.69
C LYS A 141 -21.87 10.12 7.62
N ASP A 142 -21.25 11.28 7.73
CA ASP A 142 -20.27 11.60 8.76
C ASP A 142 -20.93 12.41 9.90
N HIS A 143 -20.12 13.02 10.77
CA HIS A 143 -20.58 13.84 11.89
C HIS A 143 -21.10 15.23 11.46
N GLU A 144 -20.84 15.65 10.21
CA GLU A 144 -21.24 16.94 9.63
C GLU A 144 -22.38 16.82 8.61
N GLY A 145 -22.67 15.64 8.08
CA GLY A 145 -23.74 15.43 7.09
C GLY A 145 -23.49 14.23 6.18
N TYR A 146 -24.04 14.27 4.96
CA TYR A 146 -23.70 13.32 3.90
C TYR A 146 -22.53 13.89 3.08
N THR A 147 -21.48 13.10 2.92
CA THR A 147 -20.27 13.48 2.18
C THR A 147 -19.90 12.41 1.15
N HIS A 148 -19.18 12.82 0.12
CA HIS A 148 -18.53 11.95 -0.87
C HIS A 148 -17.03 11.80 -0.58
N ASP A 149 -16.59 12.24 0.60
CA ASP A 149 -15.18 12.30 0.96
C ASP A 149 -14.64 10.97 1.48
N TRP A 150 -14.17 10.13 0.55
CA TRP A 150 -13.73 8.76 0.87
C TRP A 150 -12.50 8.75 1.77
N VAL A 151 -11.78 9.86 1.86
CA VAL A 151 -10.58 10.02 2.70
C VAL A 151 -10.95 9.91 4.17
N THR A 152 -12.13 10.42 4.56
CA THR A 152 -12.63 10.36 5.94
C THR A 152 -13.02 8.95 6.38
N LEU A 153 -13.26 8.05 5.43
CA LEU A 153 -13.64 6.66 5.69
C LEU A 153 -12.45 5.73 5.84
N LEU A 154 -11.25 6.18 5.46
CA LEU A 154 -10.06 5.37 5.62
C LEU A 154 -9.82 5.11 7.10
N PRO A 155 -9.36 3.91 7.48
CA PRO A 155 -8.98 3.64 8.86
C PRO A 155 -8.00 4.70 9.36
N ALA A 156 -8.25 5.26 10.54
CA ALA A 156 -7.35 6.23 11.15
C ALA A 156 -5.94 5.60 11.30
N VAL A 157 -4.93 6.39 10.93
CA VAL A 157 -3.51 5.99 10.88
C VAL A 157 -2.86 6.10 12.25
#